data_AF-A0AAW3FEE9-F1
#
_entry.id   AF-A0AAW3FEE9-F1
#
_cell.length_a   1.000
_cell.length_b   1.000
_cell.length_c   1.000
_cell.angle_alpha   90.00
_cell.angle_beta   90.00
_cell.angle_gamma   90.00
#
_symmetry.space_group_name_H-M   'P 1'
#
loop_
_entity.id
_entity.type
_entity.pdbx_description
1 polymer ?
#
loop_
_entity_poly.entity_id
_entity_poly.type
_entity_poly.pdbx_seq_one_letter_code
_entity_poly.pdbx_strand_id
1 'polypeptide(L)'
;MRKHISLITIFIGALIFFYETRHFYKIGDRTLIVWKTNSGCFVIPYSYYGILPPQKNYLKLSNIGTAYIFLVPKDSLYIFVEPYSDGYSELSNHMYSSKLITYSAATSSALKQSKLWVDSFEKYKKLYPFISVEARYMDILIKEK
;
A
#
# COMPACT_ATOMS: atom_id res chain seq x y z
N MET A 1 31.33 -11.12 28.75
CA MET A 1 30.97 -10.00 27.84
C MET A 1 30.52 -10.46 26.46
N ARG A 2 31.34 -11.18 25.66
CA ARG A 2 31.01 -11.54 24.26
C ARG A 2 29.70 -12.32 24.09
N LYS A 3 29.39 -13.26 25.00
CA LYS A 3 28.13 -14.03 25.01
C LYS A 3 26.88 -13.17 25.26
N HIS A 4 26.99 -12.15 26.13
CA HIS A 4 25.87 -11.24 26.41
C HIS A 4 25.61 -10.28 25.25
N ILE A 5 26.66 -9.83 24.56
CA ILE A 5 26.53 -9.01 23.35
C ILE A 5 25.81 -9.79 22.26
N SER A 6 26.19 -11.05 22.00
CA SER A 6 25.49 -11.90 21.03
C SER A 6 24.02 -12.12 21.37
N LEU A 7 23.70 -12.31 22.66
CA LEU A 7 22.32 -12.48 23.14
C LEU A 7 21.49 -11.20 22.95
N ILE A 8 22.08 -10.03 23.22
CA ILE A 8 21.45 -8.72 23.00
C ILE A 8 21.22 -8.49 21.51
N THR A 9 22.18 -8.80 20.64
CA THR A 9 22.01 -8.66 19.18
C THR A 9 20.89 -9.55 18.64
N ILE A 10 20.81 -10.80 19.10
CA ILE A 10 19.72 -11.72 18.74
C ILE A 10 18.37 -11.18 19.24
N PHE A 11 18.33 -10.64 20.46
CA PHE A 11 17.12 -10.08 21.04
C PHE A 11 16.63 -8.83 20.31
N ILE A 12 17.54 -7.93 19.93
CA ILE A 12 17.22 -6.74 19.12
C ILE A 12 16.74 -7.16 17.73
N GLY A 13 17.41 -8.13 17.09
CA GLY A 13 16.98 -8.68 15.80
C GLY A 13 15.57 -9.29 15.88
N ALA A 14 15.27 -10.02 16.95
CA ALA A 14 13.95 -10.57 17.21
C ALA A 14 12.91 -9.46 17.39
N LEU A 15 13.19 -8.42 18.19
CA LEU A 15 12.28 -7.29 18.40
C LEU A 15 11.97 -6.54 17.09
N ILE A 16 12.96 -6.31 16.24
CA ILE A 16 12.77 -5.69 14.92
C ILE A 16 11.87 -6.57 14.05
N PHE A 17 12.09 -7.88 14.07
CA PHE A 17 11.26 -8.84 13.33
C PHE A 17 9.81 -8.89 13.85
N PHE A 18 9.60 -8.77 15.16
CA PHE A 18 8.25 -8.73 15.75
C PHE A 18 7.52 -7.39 15.52
N TYR A 19 8.26 -6.30 15.27
CA TYR A 19 7.65 -5.00 14.97
C TYR A 19 7.10 -4.92 13.53
N GLU A 20 7.51 -5.83 12.66
CA GLU A 20 7.02 -5.93 11.29
C GLU A 20 5.69 -6.69 11.24
N THR A 21 4.59 -5.96 11.07
CA THR A 21 3.25 -6.57 10.96
C THR A 21 2.91 -6.85 9.49
N ARG A 22 2.52 -8.11 9.21
CA ARG A 22 2.03 -8.56 7.91
C ARG A 22 0.59 -8.98 8.04
N HIS A 23 -0.27 -8.44 7.19
CA HIS A 23 -1.68 -8.78 7.14
C HIS A 23 -2.06 -9.26 5.74
N PHE A 24 -2.87 -10.31 5.68
CA PHE A 24 -3.30 -10.96 4.45
C PHE A 24 -4.77 -10.65 4.23
N TYR A 25 -5.08 -10.09 3.07
CA TYR A 25 -6.42 -9.69 2.69
C TYR A 25 -6.81 -10.36 1.39
N LYS A 26 -8.09 -10.67 1.25
CA LYS A 26 -8.65 -11.21 0.01
C LYS A 26 -9.61 -10.20 -0.60
N ILE A 27 -9.57 -10.08 -1.92
CA ILE A 27 -10.51 -9.30 -2.71
C ILE A 27 -10.88 -10.11 -3.95
N GLY A 28 -12.09 -10.67 -3.95
CA GLY A 28 -12.43 -11.73 -4.89
C GLY A 28 -11.41 -12.88 -4.79
N ASP A 29 -10.84 -13.30 -5.91
CA ASP A 29 -9.88 -14.40 -5.95
C ASP A 29 -8.42 -13.99 -5.67
N ARG A 30 -8.15 -12.69 -5.42
CA ARG A 30 -6.79 -12.19 -5.20
C ARG A 30 -6.47 -12.07 -3.72
N THR A 31 -5.26 -12.46 -3.37
CA THR A 31 -4.67 -12.17 -2.05
C THR A 31 -3.74 -10.97 -2.16
N LEU A 32 -3.97 -9.96 -1.33
CA LEU A 32 -3.12 -8.80 -1.13
C LEU A 32 -2.52 -8.86 0.27
N ILE A 33 -1.21 -8.67 0.36
CA ILE A 33 -0.51 -8.60 1.64
C ILE A 33 -0.16 -7.15 1.89
N VAL A 34 -0.47 -6.64 3.08
CA VAL A 34 0.01 -5.35 3.54
C VAL A 34 1.03 -5.59 4.65
N TRP A 35 2.23 -5.09 4.43
CA TRP A 35 3.38 -5.32 5.29
C TRP A 35 3.99 -3.99 5.70
N LYS A 36 3.86 -3.65 6.98
CA LYS A 36 4.46 -2.46 7.57
C LYS A 36 5.87 -2.79 8.05
N THR A 37 6.83 -1.97 7.61
CA THR A 37 8.25 -2.09 7.97
C THR A 37 8.76 -0.74 8.49
N ASN A 38 10.00 -0.72 8.98
CA ASN A 38 10.68 0.54 9.31
C ASN A 38 10.95 1.43 8.08
N SER A 39 10.90 0.86 6.87
CA SER A 39 11.21 1.56 5.62
C SER A 39 9.98 2.04 4.83
N GLY A 40 8.78 1.78 5.35
CA GLY A 40 7.49 2.06 4.71
C GLY A 40 6.53 0.87 4.78
N CYS A 41 5.36 1.06 4.17
CA CYS A 41 4.29 0.06 4.08
C CYS A 41 4.22 -0.51 2.66
N PHE A 42 4.35 -1.81 2.53
CA PHE A 42 4.35 -2.52 1.25
C PHE A 42 3.01 -3.20 1.04
N VAL A 43 2.39 -2.99 -0.12
CA VAL A 43 1.26 -3.77 -0.60
C VAL A 43 1.73 -4.72 -1.69
N ILE A 44 1.47 -6.02 -1.52
CA ILE A 44 2.02 -7.10 -2.34
C ILE A 44 0.88 -7.96 -2.88
N PRO A 45 0.70 -8.09 -4.21
CA PRO A 45 -0.45 -8.77 -4.82
C PRO A 45 -0.21 -10.27 -5.06
N TYR A 46 0.54 -10.93 -4.19
CA TYR A 46 0.83 -12.37 -4.24
C TYR A 46 1.28 -12.87 -2.86
N SER A 47 1.29 -14.19 -2.67
CA SER A 47 1.79 -14.82 -1.45
C SER A 47 3.28 -14.55 -1.24
N TYR A 48 3.61 -13.74 -0.23
CA TYR A 48 4.97 -13.35 0.11
C TYR A 48 5.26 -13.61 1.58
N TYR A 49 6.26 -14.47 1.84
CA TYR A 49 6.72 -14.86 3.17
C TYR A 49 8.21 -14.57 3.38
N GLY A 50 8.81 -13.76 2.50
CA GLY A 50 10.21 -13.37 2.61
C GLY A 50 10.44 -12.43 3.78
N ILE A 51 11.66 -12.47 4.32
CA ILE A 51 12.09 -11.65 5.46
C ILE A 51 12.41 -10.23 5.01
N LEU A 52 12.90 -10.06 3.78
CA LEU A 52 13.31 -8.77 3.22
C LEU A 52 12.19 -8.14 2.38
N PRO A 53 12.15 -6.80 2.18
CA PRO A 53 11.17 -6.19 1.29
C PRO A 53 11.16 -6.81 -0.12
N PRO A 54 9.98 -6.91 -0.77
CA PRO A 54 9.90 -7.40 -2.14
C PRO A 54 10.69 -6.49 -3.08
N GLN A 55 11.37 -7.07 -4.06
CA GLN A 55 12.15 -6.30 -5.05
C GLN A 55 11.32 -5.89 -6.28
N LYS A 56 10.17 -6.52 -6.50
CA LYS A 56 9.31 -6.28 -7.68
C LYS A 56 7.86 -6.59 -7.34
N ASN A 57 6.94 -6.07 -8.16
CA ASN A 57 5.51 -6.32 -8.04
C ASN A 57 4.94 -5.93 -6.67
N TYR A 58 5.18 -4.69 -6.24
CA TYR A 58 4.67 -4.16 -4.99
C TYR A 58 4.29 -2.68 -5.15
N LEU A 59 3.46 -2.19 -4.25
CA LEU A 59 3.24 -0.77 -4.01
C LEU A 59 3.93 -0.41 -2.70
N LYS A 60 4.76 0.63 -2.69
CA LYS A 60 5.33 1.18 -1.46
C LYS A 60 4.61 2.47 -1.12
N LEU A 61 4.11 2.54 0.10
CA LEU A 61 3.55 3.71 0.76
C LEU A 61 4.49 4.13 1.90
N SER A 62 4.36 5.37 2.37
CA SER A 62 4.88 5.70 3.69
C SER A 62 4.09 4.96 4.78
N ASN A 63 4.60 4.96 6.01
CA ASN A 63 3.91 4.40 7.17
C ASN A 63 2.69 5.20 7.66
N ILE A 64 2.38 6.32 6.99
CA ILE A 64 1.23 7.18 7.27
C ILE A 64 0.38 7.45 6.02
N GLY A 65 0.70 6.81 4.90
CA GLY A 65 0.02 7.04 3.63
C GLY A 65 -1.25 6.22 3.44
N THR A 66 -2.06 6.68 2.50
CA THR A 66 -3.35 6.06 2.16
C THR A 66 -3.41 5.75 0.67
N ALA A 67 -3.88 4.55 0.32
CA ALA A 67 -4.11 4.17 -1.07
C ALA A 67 -5.39 3.35 -1.21
N TYR A 68 -6.08 3.53 -2.34
CA TYR A 68 -7.25 2.75 -2.70
C TYR A 68 -6.94 1.90 -3.93
N ILE A 69 -7.02 0.59 -3.78
CA ILE A 69 -6.63 -0.38 -4.80
C ILE A 69 -7.89 -1.07 -5.31
N PHE A 70 -8.29 -0.73 -6.52
CA PHE A 70 -9.46 -1.27 -7.20
C PHE A 70 -9.08 -2.46 -8.06
N LEU A 71 -9.87 -3.53 -7.97
CA LEU A 71 -9.79 -4.66 -8.90
C LEU A 71 -10.71 -4.40 -10.08
N VAL A 72 -10.13 -4.12 -11.25
CA VAL A 72 -10.87 -3.80 -12.48
C VAL A 72 -10.83 -5.00 -13.46
N PRO A 73 -11.68 -5.02 -14.52
CA PRO A 73 -11.76 -6.15 -15.45
C PRO A 73 -10.42 -6.46 -16.11
N LYS A 74 -10.26 -7.69 -16.59
CA LYS A 74 -8.99 -8.22 -17.12
C LYS A 74 -7.86 -8.14 -16.10
N ASP A 75 -8.18 -8.40 -14.84
CA ASP A 75 -7.17 -8.66 -13.82
C ASP A 75 -6.19 -7.49 -13.59
N SER A 76 -6.61 -6.26 -13.89
CA SER A 76 -5.79 -5.06 -13.72
C SER A 76 -6.08 -4.37 -12.39
N LEU A 77 -5.09 -3.65 -11.86
CA LEU A 77 -5.21 -2.91 -10.59
C LEU A 77 -5.19 -1.40 -10.84
N TYR A 78 -6.22 -0.69 -10.39
CA TYR A 78 -6.23 0.77 -10.45
C TYR A 78 -5.98 1.31 -9.05
N ILE A 79 -4.90 2.07 -8.88
CA ILE A 79 -4.41 2.54 -7.59
C ILE A 79 -4.68 4.04 -7.51
N PHE A 80 -5.62 4.44 -6.68
CA PHE A 80 -5.95 5.84 -6.43
C PHE A 80 -5.20 6.33 -5.19
N VAL A 81 -4.42 7.39 -5.35
CA VAL A 81 -3.73 8.08 -4.26
C VAL A 81 -3.92 9.58 -4.43
N GLU A 82 -4.22 10.28 -3.34
CA GLU A 82 -4.39 11.72 -3.34
C GLU A 82 -3.04 12.42 -3.09
N PRO A 83 -2.61 13.36 -3.96
CA PRO A 83 -1.35 14.10 -3.80
C PRO A 83 -1.19 14.87 -2.49
N TYR A 84 -2.31 15.29 -1.88
CA TYR A 84 -2.30 16.01 -0.59
C TYR A 84 -2.35 15.08 0.62
N SER A 85 -2.46 13.77 0.40
CA SER A 85 -2.41 12.80 1.50
C SER A 85 -1.02 12.72 2.12
N ASP A 86 -1.00 12.44 3.43
CA ASP A 86 0.25 12.23 4.16
C ASP A 86 1.09 11.14 3.49
N GLY A 87 2.41 11.36 3.39
CA GLY A 87 3.31 10.35 2.86
C GLY A 87 3.26 10.12 1.35
N TYR A 88 2.51 10.93 0.59
CA TYR A 88 2.45 10.83 -0.87
C TYR A 88 3.82 10.90 -1.54
N SER A 89 4.75 11.70 -1.01
CA SER A 89 6.10 11.85 -1.56
C SER A 89 6.94 10.57 -1.53
N GLU A 90 6.58 9.59 -0.70
CA GLU A 90 7.27 8.30 -0.57
C GLU A 90 6.59 7.19 -1.39
N LEU A 91 5.48 7.51 -2.08
CA LEU A 91 4.74 6.59 -2.93
C LEU A 91 5.63 6.08 -4.07
N SER A 92 5.73 4.75 -4.20
CA SER A 92 6.36 4.13 -5.36
C SER A 92 5.57 2.92 -5.83
N ASN A 93 5.13 2.93 -7.08
CA ASN A 93 4.38 1.83 -7.68
C ASN A 93 5.28 0.96 -8.56
N HIS A 94 5.43 -0.30 -8.20
CA HIS A 94 6.12 -1.34 -8.96
C HIS A 94 5.22 -2.55 -9.28
N MET A 95 3.89 -2.43 -9.07
CA MET A 95 2.94 -3.50 -9.33
C MET A 95 2.76 -3.74 -10.83
N TYR A 96 2.73 -5.02 -11.23
CA TYR A 96 2.43 -5.40 -12.60
C TYR A 96 0.95 -5.19 -12.93
N SER A 97 0.66 -4.92 -14.21
CA SER A 97 -0.71 -4.70 -14.71
C SER A 97 -1.50 -3.68 -13.85
N SER A 98 -0.81 -2.64 -13.40
CA SER A 98 -1.37 -1.61 -12.54
C SER A 98 -1.36 -0.24 -13.20
N LYS A 99 -2.30 0.61 -12.82
CA LYS A 99 -2.35 2.01 -13.21
C LYS A 99 -2.46 2.88 -11.96
N LEU A 100 -1.46 3.74 -11.75
CA LEU A 100 -1.53 4.77 -10.73
C LEU A 100 -2.39 5.93 -11.24
N ILE A 101 -3.41 6.29 -10.47
CA ILE A 101 -4.35 7.39 -10.75
C ILE A 101 -4.17 8.43 -9.65
N THR A 102 -3.52 9.52 -10.03
CA THR A 102 -3.17 10.67 -9.19
C THR A 102 -3.19 11.93 -10.07
N TYR A 103 -2.98 13.10 -9.48
CA TYR A 103 -2.92 14.38 -10.19
C TYR A 103 -1.75 15.24 -9.70
N SER A 104 -1.49 16.36 -10.37
CA SER A 104 -0.42 17.27 -9.93
C SER A 104 -0.98 18.42 -9.11
N ALA A 105 -0.65 18.41 -7.82
CA ALA A 105 -1.01 19.47 -6.87
C ALA A 105 -0.28 20.80 -7.12
N ALA A 106 0.80 20.81 -7.90
CA ALA A 106 1.66 21.97 -8.11
C ALA A 106 1.27 22.83 -9.33
N THR A 107 0.14 22.52 -10.00
CA THR A 107 -0.27 23.24 -11.22
C THR A 107 -1.43 24.20 -10.95
N SER A 108 -1.54 25.26 -11.75
CA SER A 108 -2.70 26.15 -11.75
C SER A 108 -4.03 25.44 -12.03
N SER A 109 -3.97 24.24 -12.62
CA SER A 109 -5.13 23.37 -12.91
C SER A 109 -5.45 22.36 -11.80
N ALA A 110 -4.74 22.38 -10.67
CA ALA A 110 -4.87 21.38 -9.61
C ALA A 110 -6.32 21.19 -9.12
N LEU A 111 -7.08 22.28 -8.97
CA LEU A 111 -8.49 22.23 -8.56
C LEU A 111 -9.37 21.47 -9.55
N LYS A 112 -9.16 21.67 -10.86
CA LYS A 112 -9.90 20.96 -11.90
C LYS A 112 -9.52 19.48 -11.92
N GLN A 113 -8.23 19.19 -11.77
CA GLN A 113 -7.73 17.82 -11.75
C GLN A 113 -8.20 17.06 -10.50
N SER A 114 -8.22 17.70 -9.32
CA SER A 114 -8.71 17.08 -8.08
C SER A 114 -10.19 16.73 -8.21
N LYS A 115 -11.01 17.61 -8.78
CA LYS A 115 -12.42 17.32 -9.05
C LYS A 115 -12.60 16.11 -9.98
N LEU A 116 -11.87 16.05 -11.09
CA LEU A 116 -11.90 14.90 -12.01
C LEU A 116 -11.42 13.60 -11.34
N TRP A 117 -10.44 13.70 -10.45
CA TRP A 117 -9.95 12.57 -9.67
C TRP A 117 -11.03 12.06 -8.71
N VAL A 118 -11.69 12.95 -7.96
CA VAL A 118 -12.80 12.60 -7.04
C VAL A 118 -13.97 11.98 -7.80
N ASP A 119 -14.38 12.58 -8.91
CA ASP A 119 -15.46 12.06 -9.76
C ASP A 119 -15.12 10.65 -10.27
N SER A 120 -13.86 10.43 -10.65
CA SER A 120 -13.37 9.11 -11.07
C SER A 120 -13.34 8.14 -9.90
N PHE A 121 -12.83 8.53 -8.74
CA PHE A 121 -12.75 7.71 -7.54
C PHE A 121 -14.16 7.22 -7.13
N GLU A 122 -15.13 8.12 -7.02
CA GLU A 122 -16.51 7.79 -6.64
C GLU A 122 -17.20 6.90 -7.69
N LYS A 123 -16.89 7.09 -8.98
CA LYS A 123 -17.35 6.19 -10.04
C LYS A 123 -16.80 4.78 -9.84
N TYR A 124 -15.49 4.62 -9.61
CA TYR A 124 -14.87 3.30 -9.46
C TYR A 124 -15.31 2.61 -8.16
N LYS A 125 -15.45 3.35 -7.05
CA LYS A 125 -16.01 2.90 -5.76
C LYS A 125 -17.41 2.33 -5.86
N LYS A 126 -18.20 2.80 -6.84
CA LYS A 126 -19.53 2.26 -7.15
C LYS A 126 -19.50 1.08 -8.09
N LEU A 127 -18.43 0.88 -8.87
CA LEU A 127 -18.38 -0.11 -9.94
C LEU A 127 -17.60 -1.37 -9.57
N TYR A 128 -16.54 -1.25 -8.79
CA TYR A 128 -15.56 -2.31 -8.58
C TYR A 128 -15.33 -2.58 -7.10
N PRO A 129 -14.97 -3.82 -6.75
CA PRO A 129 -14.45 -4.11 -5.42
C PRO A 129 -13.10 -3.41 -5.22
N PHE A 130 -12.80 -3.02 -4.00
CA PHE A 130 -11.54 -2.34 -3.67
C PHE A 130 -11.07 -2.63 -2.26
N ILE A 131 -9.77 -2.43 -2.06
CA ILE A 131 -9.13 -2.37 -0.75
C ILE A 131 -8.68 -0.93 -0.51
N SER A 132 -9.09 -0.33 0.61
CA SER A 132 -8.47 0.87 1.14
C SER A 132 -7.39 0.45 2.13
N VAL A 133 -6.18 0.97 1.94
CA VAL A 133 -5.04 0.75 2.82
C VAL A 133 -4.72 2.07 3.50
N GLU A 134 -4.98 2.15 4.81
CA GLU A 134 -4.54 3.26 5.66
C GLU A 134 -3.33 2.82 6.48
N ALA A 135 -2.13 3.08 5.94
CA ALA A 135 -0.89 2.55 6.50
C ALA A 135 -0.64 3.06 7.93
N ARG A 136 -1.16 4.25 8.29
CA ARG A 136 -1.01 4.85 9.63
C ARG A 136 -1.46 3.89 10.73
N TYR A 137 -2.67 3.38 10.61
CA TYR A 137 -3.29 2.51 11.62
C TYR A 137 -3.25 1.03 11.25
N MET A 138 -2.68 0.68 10.08
CA MET A 138 -2.85 -0.64 9.47
C MET A 138 -4.33 -1.02 9.33
N ASP A 139 -5.17 -0.01 9.13
CA ASP A 139 -6.59 -0.20 8.98
C ASP A 139 -6.91 -0.42 7.51
N ILE A 140 -7.72 -1.44 7.25
CA ILE A 140 -7.95 -1.93 5.90
C ILE A 140 -9.44 -2.19 5.70
N LEU A 141 -10.03 -1.37 4.84
CA LEU A 141 -11.41 -1.52 4.42
C LEU A 141 -11.44 -2.34 3.12
N ILE A 142 -12.07 -3.50 3.17
CA ILE A 142 -12.39 -4.28 1.99
C ILE A 142 -13.85 -4.06 1.65
N LYS A 143 -14.12 -3.66 0.41
CA LYS A 143 -15.47 -3.64 -0.13
C LYS A 143 -15.57 -4.64 -1.26
N GLU A 144 -16.30 -5.72 -1.00
CA GLU A 144 -16.72 -6.69 -2.01
C GLU A 144 -18.09 -6.28 -2.58
N LYS A 145 -18.43 -6.82 -3.75
CA LYS A 145 -19.63 -6.49 -4.50
C LYS A 145 -20.45 -7.72 -4.79
#